data_AF-A0A924VT75-F1
#
_entry.id   AF-A0A924VT75-F1
#
_cell.length_a   1.000
_cell.length_b   1.000
_cell.length_c   1.000
_cell.angle_alpha   90.00
_cell.angle_beta   90.00
_cell.angle_gamma   90.00
#
_symmetry.space_group_name_H-M   'P 1'
#
loop_
_entity.id
_entity.type
_entity.pdbx_description
1 polymer ?
#
loop_
_entity_poly.entity_id
_entity_poly.type
_entity_poly.pdbx_seq_one_letter_code
_entity_poly.pdbx_strand_id
1 'polypeptide(L)'
;MNTQTVLDRLNGIIEAMKNILTEEIDTDAILFFITDILKEESTVIVYDQFTKDLVSTSFEVEIETNQITKVLPGIISRKKQIIPMLKLPN
;
A
#
# COMPACT_ATOMS: atom_id res chain seq x y z
N MET A 1 -9.99 13.54 -3.11
CA MET A 1 -8.67 14.19 -2.93
C MET A 1 -7.86 13.83 -4.15
N ASN A 2 -7.14 14.75 -4.80
CA ASN A 2 -6.40 14.36 -6.00
C ASN A 2 -5.21 13.46 -5.62
N THR A 3 -5.32 12.15 -5.86
CA THR A 3 -4.27 11.16 -5.58
C THR A 3 -2.95 11.51 -6.25
N GLN A 4 -2.97 12.21 -7.38
CA GLN A 4 -1.78 12.56 -8.15
C GLN A 4 -0.78 13.38 -7.32
N THR A 5 -1.24 14.31 -6.48
CA THR A 5 -0.34 15.17 -5.70
C THR A 5 0.48 14.39 -4.68
N VAL A 6 -0.02 13.24 -4.22
CA VAL A 6 0.71 12.34 -3.33
C VAL A 6 1.66 11.47 -4.14
N LEU A 7 1.22 10.98 -5.29
CA LEU A 7 2.04 10.15 -6.20
C LEU A 7 3.24 10.91 -6.77
N ASP A 8 3.13 12.23 -6.97
CA ASP A 8 4.26 13.06 -7.39
C ASP A 8 5.42 13.07 -6.38
N ARG A 9 5.14 12.69 -5.13
CA ARG A 9 6.12 12.61 -4.02
C ARG A 9 6.50 11.18 -3.66
N LEU A 10 6.14 10.20 -4.50
CA LEU A 10 6.24 8.78 -4.19
C LEU A 10 7.63 8.35 -3.74
N ASN A 11 8.68 8.79 -4.43
CA ASN A 11 10.07 8.42 -4.08
C ASN A 11 10.44 8.88 -2.68
N GLY A 12 10.14 10.13 -2.32
CA GLY A 12 10.43 10.67 -0.98
C GLY A 12 9.59 10.00 0.11
N ILE A 13 8.36 9.57 -0.21
CA ILE A 13 7.53 8.79 0.72
C ILE A 13 8.14 7.41 0.95
N ILE A 14 8.59 6.72 -0.10
CA ILE A 14 9.25 5.41 0.01
C ILE A 14 10.56 5.52 0.82
N GLU A 15 11.36 6.54 0.59
CA GLU A 15 12.57 6.78 1.38
C GLU A 15 12.25 7.03 2.86
N ALA A 16 11.23 7.85 3.16
CA ALA A 16 10.80 8.08 4.53
C ALA A 16 10.30 6.80 5.21
N MET A 17 9.52 5.97 4.52
CA MET A 17 9.07 4.67 5.05
C MET A 17 10.25 3.74 5.37
N LYS A 18 11.26 3.69 4.48
CA LYS A 18 12.47 2.89 4.72
C LYS A 18 13.25 3.38 5.94
N ASN A 19 13.41 4.69 6.10
CA ASN A 19 14.09 5.26 7.26
C ASN A 19 13.34 4.91 8.57
N ILE A 20 12.01 5.00 8.59
CA ILE A 20 11.21 4.61 9.75
C ILE A 20 11.43 3.11 10.07
N LEU A 21 11.39 2.24 9.07
CA LEU A 21 11.63 0.80 9.27
C LEU A 21 13.04 0.47 9.79
N THR A 22 14.03 1.32 9.53
CA THR A 22 15.37 1.14 10.10
C THR A 22 15.47 1.57 11.56
N GLU A 23 14.60 2.49 12.00
CA GLU A 23 14.57 3.01 13.37
C GLU A 23 13.66 2.17 14.29
N GLU A 24 12.60 1.59 13.72
CA GLU A 24 11.62 0.76 14.43
C GLU A 24 12.07 -0.70 14.50
N ILE A 25 12.25 -1.22 15.72
CA ILE A 25 12.77 -2.59 15.95
C ILE A 25 11.70 -3.67 15.71
N ASP A 26 10.42 -3.36 15.97
CA ASP A 26 9.32 -4.33 15.99
C ASP A 26 8.32 -4.15 14.83
N THR A 27 8.74 -3.56 13.71
CA THR A 27 7.87 -3.35 12.53
C THR A 27 8.47 -4.00 11.29
N ASP A 28 7.80 -5.02 10.75
CA ASP A 28 8.28 -5.74 9.55
C ASP A 28 8.05 -4.96 8.24
N ALA A 29 6.94 -4.23 8.14
CA ALA A 29 6.58 -3.48 6.94
C ALA A 29 5.59 -2.35 7.23
N ILE A 30 5.68 -1.27 6.44
CA ILE A 30 4.70 -0.19 6.41
C ILE A 30 3.80 -0.38 5.18
N LEU A 31 2.48 -0.39 5.40
CA LEU A 31 1.49 -0.34 4.33
C LEU A 31 0.90 1.06 4.22
N PHE A 32 1.02 1.65 3.05
CA PHE A 32 0.57 3.01 2.78
C PHE A 32 -0.56 3.01 1.75
N PHE A 33 -1.73 3.48 2.16
CA PHE A 33 -2.92 3.58 1.31
C PHE A 33 -3.31 5.06 1.11
N ILE A 34 -3.49 5.44 -0.16
CA ILE A 34 -3.95 6.76 -0.58
C ILE A 34 -5.40 6.59 -1.03
N THR A 35 -6.35 6.99 -0.18
CA THR A 35 -7.77 6.84 -0.46
C THR A 35 -8.33 8.07 -1.18
N ASP A 36 -8.86 7.87 -2.40
CA ASP A 36 -9.71 8.86 -3.05
C ASP A 36 -11.17 8.62 -2.70
N ILE A 37 -11.66 9.38 -1.72
CA ILE A 37 -13.04 9.32 -1.25
C ILE A 37 -14.08 9.67 -2.32
N LEU A 38 -13.70 10.38 -3.39
CA LEU A 38 -14.64 10.78 -4.44
C LEU A 38 -14.84 9.66 -5.47
N LYS A 39 -13.79 8.87 -5.71
CA LYS A 39 -13.83 7.70 -6.60
C LYS A 39 -14.07 6.39 -5.85
N GLU A 40 -14.14 6.46 -4.52
CA GLU A 40 -14.29 5.32 -3.63
C GLU A 40 -13.24 4.23 -3.85
N GLU A 41 -11.98 4.63 -4.06
CA GLU A 41 -10.86 3.71 -4.29
C GLU A 41 -9.65 4.06 -3.42
N SER A 42 -8.74 3.09 -3.23
CA SER A 42 -7.46 3.34 -2.58
C SER A 42 -6.29 2.86 -3.44
N THR A 43 -5.27 3.70 -3.56
CA THR A 43 -3.99 3.33 -4.16
C THR A 43 -3.03 2.92 -3.06
N VAL A 44 -2.56 1.68 -3.08
CA VAL A 44 -1.55 1.15 -2.15
C VAL A 44 -0.15 1.24 -2.76
N ILE A 45 0.85 1.59 -1.96
CA ILE A 45 2.26 1.55 -2.35
C ILE A 45 2.83 0.17 -2.08
N VAL A 46 3.49 -0.42 -3.07
CA VAL A 46 4.07 -1.77 -3.04
C VAL A 46 5.54 -1.70 -3.45
N TYR A 47 6.37 -1.21 -2.52
CA TYR A 47 7.75 -0.78 -2.78
C TYR A 47 8.81 -1.89 -2.70
N ASP A 48 8.43 -3.08 -2.26
CA ASP A 48 9.28 -4.26 -2.19
C ASP A 48 8.49 -5.55 -2.50
N GLN A 49 9.17 -6.69 -2.54
CA GLN A 49 8.53 -7.96 -2.87
C GLN A 49 7.52 -8.38 -1.80
N PHE A 50 7.82 -8.15 -0.52
CA PHE A 50 6.94 -8.53 0.58
C PHE A 50 5.59 -7.79 0.52
N THR A 51 5.62 -6.46 0.35
CA THR A 51 4.40 -5.64 0.23
C THR A 51 3.60 -5.98 -1.03
N LYS A 52 4.27 -6.35 -2.13
CA LYS A 52 3.60 -6.87 -3.34
C LYS A 52 2.85 -8.17 -3.06
N ASP A 53 3.52 -9.14 -2.47
CA ASP A 53 2.95 -10.47 -2.19
C ASP A 53 1.83 -10.38 -1.17
N LEU A 54 1.99 -9.55 -0.15
CA LEU A 54 0.97 -9.27 0.86
C LEU A 54 -0.28 -8.66 0.21
N VAL A 55 -0.14 -7.61 -0.60
CA VAL A 55 -1.28 -6.96 -1.26
C VAL A 55 -1.95 -7.90 -2.26
N SER A 56 -1.16 -8.62 -3.07
CA SER A 56 -1.65 -9.58 -4.04
C SER A 56 -2.48 -10.68 -3.38
N THR A 57 -1.96 -11.28 -2.30
CA THR A 57 -2.64 -12.34 -1.54
C THR A 57 -3.86 -11.84 -0.78
N SER A 58 -3.77 -10.62 -0.21
CA SER A 58 -4.84 -10.06 0.62
C SER A 58 -6.05 -9.59 -0.19
N PHE A 59 -5.81 -9.02 -1.36
CA PHE A 59 -6.86 -8.41 -2.19
C PHE A 59 -7.13 -9.18 -3.49
N GLU A 60 -6.47 -10.31 -3.72
CA GLU A 60 -6.64 -11.18 -4.89
C GLU A 60 -6.38 -10.41 -6.20
N VAL A 61 -5.29 -9.64 -6.24
CA VAL A 61 -4.91 -8.79 -7.37
C VAL A 61 -3.52 -9.10 -7.89
N GLU A 62 -3.34 -9.10 -9.20
CA GLU A 62 -2.01 -9.22 -9.80
C GLU A 62 -1.25 -7.89 -9.75
N ILE A 63 0.03 -7.94 -9.39
CA ILE A 63 0.94 -6.79 -9.36
C ILE A 63 2.18 -7.16 -10.16
N GLU A 64 2.50 -6.37 -11.18
CA GLU A 64 3.69 -6.62 -12.01
C GLU A 64 4.98 -6.36 -11.22
N THR A 65 6.08 -7.03 -11.61
CA THR A 65 7.38 -6.88 -10.94
C THR A 65 7.87 -5.42 -10.91
N ASN A 66 7.62 -4.64 -11.97
CA ASN A 66 8.05 -3.24 -12.06
C ASN A 66 7.03 -2.24 -11.50
N GLN A 67 5.86 -2.72 -11.07
CA GLN A 67 4.81 -1.87 -10.54
C GLN A 67 5.09 -1.54 -9.07
N ILE A 68 4.99 -0.25 -8.72
CA ILE A 68 5.29 0.28 -7.37
C ILE A 68 4.05 0.78 -6.62
N THR A 69 2.91 0.84 -7.30
CA THR A 69 1.61 1.18 -6.71
C THR A 69 0.51 0.34 -7.34
N LYS A 70 -0.55 0.02 -6.58
CA LYS A 70 -1.72 -0.71 -7.07
C LYS A 70 -3.00 0.01 -6.67
N VAL A 71 -3.91 0.23 -7.61
CA VAL A 71 -5.25 0.77 -7.33
C VAL A 71 -6.17 -0.36 -6.92
N LEU A 72 -6.91 -0.16 -5.83
CA LEU A 72 -7.89 -1.07 -5.25
C LEU A 72 -9.28 -0.39 -5.24
N PRO A 73 -10.12 -0.67 -6.25
CA PRO A 73 -11.46 -0.11 -6.34
C PRO A 73 -12.34 -0.55 -5.17
N GLY A 74 -13.19 0.35 -4.68
CA GLY A 74 -14.13 0.07 -3.59
C GLY A 74 -13.50 0.01 -2.19
N ILE A 75 -12.18 0.09 -2.05
CA ILE A 75 -11.50 0.07 -0.76
C ILE A 75 -11.39 1.50 -0.22
N ILE A 76 -12.08 1.78 0.88
CA ILE A 76 -12.08 3.10 1.54
C ILE A 76 -11.91 3.01 3.07
N SER A 77 -12.22 1.86 3.67
CA SER A 77 -12.26 1.69 5.11
C SER A 77 -11.16 0.76 5.61
N ARG A 78 -10.21 1.31 6.36
CA ARG A 78 -9.16 0.51 7.00
C ARG A 78 -9.73 -0.59 7.89
N LYS A 79 -10.68 -0.25 8.77
CA LYS A 79 -11.23 -1.17 9.77
C LYS A 79 -12.07 -2.29 9.15
N LYS A 80 -12.84 -2.00 8.10
CA LYS A 80 -13.79 -2.97 7.52
C LYS A 80 -13.22 -3.74 6.34
N GLN A 81 -12.30 -3.17 5.58
CA GLN A 81 -11.91 -3.69 4.27
C GLN A 81 -10.41 -3.98 4.15
N ILE A 82 -9.55 -3.22 4.83
CA ILE A 82 -8.10 -3.46 4.77
C ILE A 82 -7.71 -4.52 5.82
N ILE A 83 -7.85 -4.20 7.11
CA ILE A 83 -7.37 -5.07 8.20
C ILE A 83 -7.92 -6.50 8.14
N PRO A 84 -9.23 -6.73 7.91
CA PRO A 84 -9.76 -8.10 7.86
C PRO A 84 -9.29 -8.92 6.66
N MET A 85 -8.83 -8.27 5.60
CA MET A 85 -8.37 -8.93 4.37
C MET A 85 -6.87 -9.17 4.35
N LEU A 86 -6.11 -8.53 5.24
CA LEU A 86 -4.67 -8.75 5.32
C LEU A 86 -4.37 -10.21 5.67
N LYS A 87 -3.71 -10.90 4.74
CA LYS A 87 -3.24 -12.28 4.86
C LYS A 87 -1.74 -12.26 4.69
N LEU A 88 -0.99 -12.61 5.73
CA LEU A 88 0.46 -12.72 5.62
C LEU A 88 0.81 -13.71 4.50
N PRO A 89 1.67 -13.33 3.54
CA PRO A 89 2.16 -14.27 2.55
C PRO A 89 2.96 -15.36 3.27
N ASN A 90 2.71 -16.62 2.91
CA ASN A 90 3.42 -17.78 3.46
C ASN A 90 4.86 -17.85 2.98
#